data_AF-A0A059TLV3-F1
#
_entry.id   AF-A0A059TLV3-F1
#
_cell.length_a   1.000
_cell.length_b   1.000
_cell.length_c   1.000
_cell.angle_alpha   90.00
_cell.angle_beta   90.00
_cell.angle_gamma   90.00
#
_symmetry.space_group_name_H-M   'P 1'
#
loop_
_entity.id
_entity.type
_entity.pdbx_description
1 polymer ?
#
loop_
_entity_poly.entity_id
_entity_poly.type
_entity_poly.pdbx_seq_one_letter_code
_entity_poly.pdbx_strand_id
1 'polypeptide(L)'
;APLSVPVGEATLGRIFNVLGEPVDDLGPVDVNTTFPIHRPAPAFTQLDTKLSIFETGIKVVDLLAPYRRGGKIGLFGGAGVGKTVLIMELINNIAKAHGGVSVFGGVGERTREGNDLYMEMKESKVINEEKISESKVALVYGQMNEPPGARMRVGLTALTMAEYFRDINKQDVLLFIDNIFRFVQAGSEVSALLGR
;
A
#
# COMPACT_ATOMS: atom_id res chain seq x y z
N ALA A 1 -6.68 11.18 20.94
CA ALA A 1 -5.58 11.38 19.96
C ALA A 1 -5.99 10.71 18.65
N PRO A 2 -5.54 11.18 17.47
CA PRO A 2 -5.79 10.50 16.21
C PRO A 2 -5.22 9.07 16.24
N LEU A 3 -5.83 8.15 15.51
CA LEU A 3 -5.36 6.77 15.36
C LEU A 3 -3.89 6.79 14.88
N SER A 4 -3.04 6.03 15.55
CA SER A 4 -1.61 5.93 15.24
C SER A 4 -1.25 4.48 14.97
N VAL A 5 -0.39 4.28 13.98
CA VAL A 5 -0.07 2.95 13.43
C VAL A 5 1.44 2.74 13.46
N PRO A 6 1.92 1.48 13.60
CA PRO A 6 3.34 1.18 13.52
C PRO A 6 3.89 1.54 12.13
N VAL A 7 5.13 2.00 12.12
CA VAL A 7 5.85 2.36 10.89
C VAL A 7 7.29 1.87 10.97
N GLY A 8 7.94 1.70 9.82
CA GLY A 8 9.35 1.32 9.72
C GLY A 8 9.57 -0.05 9.09
N GLU A 9 10.83 -0.46 8.99
CA GLU A 9 11.21 -1.69 8.30
C GLU A 9 10.62 -2.95 8.96
N ALA A 10 10.30 -2.87 10.25
CA ALA A 10 9.60 -3.94 10.97
C ALA A 10 8.19 -4.23 10.42
N THR A 11 7.58 -3.31 9.67
CA THR A 11 6.27 -3.53 9.03
C THR A 11 6.37 -4.31 7.72
N LEU A 12 7.58 -4.50 7.17
CA LEU A 12 7.77 -5.23 5.92
C LEU A 12 7.55 -6.73 6.13
N GLY A 13 6.87 -7.37 5.18
CA GLY A 13 6.48 -8.78 5.20
C GLY A 13 5.29 -9.09 6.10
N ARG A 14 4.72 -8.09 6.76
CA ARG A 14 3.62 -8.25 7.72
C ARG A 14 2.28 -7.80 7.14
N ILE A 15 1.21 -8.32 7.71
CA ILE A 15 -0.17 -7.93 7.40
C ILE A 15 -0.78 -7.17 8.58
N PHE A 16 -1.29 -5.98 8.32
CA PHE A 16 -1.92 -5.12 9.33
C PHE A 16 -3.39 -4.86 9.03
N ASN A 17 -4.18 -4.67 10.09
CA ASN A 17 -5.52 -4.10 9.98
C ASN A 17 -5.50 -2.56 9.97
N VAL A 18 -6.68 -1.93 9.92
CA VAL A 18 -6.81 -0.47 9.96
C VAL A 18 -6.18 0.18 11.20
N LEU A 19 -6.20 -0.51 12.35
CA LEU A 19 -5.65 -0.03 13.61
C LEU A 19 -4.13 -0.15 13.69
N GLY A 20 -3.51 -0.83 12.72
CA GLY A 20 -2.08 -1.11 12.74
C GLY A 20 -1.71 -2.33 13.58
N GLU A 21 -2.68 -3.19 13.88
CA GLU A 21 -2.43 -4.46 14.59
C GLU A 21 -2.10 -5.55 13.56
N PRO A 22 -1.10 -6.41 13.82
CA PRO A 22 -0.76 -7.51 12.94
C PRO A 22 -1.87 -8.57 12.94
N VAL A 23 -2.23 -9.08 11.75
CA VAL A 23 -3.28 -10.10 11.54
C VAL A 23 -2.76 -11.30 10.75
N ASP A 24 -1.44 -11.52 10.74
CA ASP A 24 -0.74 -12.58 10.02
C ASP A 24 -0.33 -13.77 10.90
N ASP A 25 -0.74 -13.79 12.17
CA ASP A 25 -0.39 -14.83 13.16
C ASP A 25 1.13 -15.02 13.40
N LEU A 26 1.98 -14.07 12.98
CA LEU A 26 3.43 -14.10 13.19
C LEU A 26 3.87 -13.45 14.51
N GLY A 27 2.93 -13.26 15.44
CA GLY A 27 3.17 -12.61 16.73
C GLY A 27 3.25 -11.07 16.65
N PRO A 28 3.58 -10.39 17.76
CA PRO A 28 3.66 -8.93 17.77
C PRO A 28 4.80 -8.42 16.87
N VAL A 29 4.62 -7.23 16.31
CA VAL A 29 5.70 -6.52 15.62
C VAL A 29 6.43 -5.68 16.66
N ASP A 30 7.76 -5.80 16.73
CA ASP A 30 8.56 -4.94 17.58
C ASP A 30 8.75 -3.58 16.90
N VAL A 31 8.01 -2.56 17.36
CA VAL A 31 7.98 -1.24 16.73
C VAL A 31 8.21 -0.15 17.76
N ASN A 32 9.29 0.60 17.58
CA ASN A 32 9.64 1.73 18.44
C ASN A 32 8.97 3.05 18.02
N THR A 33 8.43 3.11 16.80
CA THR A 33 7.88 4.35 16.22
C THR A 33 6.47 4.13 15.69
N THR A 34 5.55 5.02 16.05
CA THR A 34 4.19 5.04 15.53
C THR A 34 3.87 6.43 14.99
N PHE A 35 3.16 6.51 13.86
CA PHE A 35 2.74 7.77 13.25
C PHE A 35 1.21 7.87 13.19
N PRO A 36 0.64 9.09 13.33
CA PRO A 36 -0.80 9.29 13.19
C PRO A 36 -1.23 9.13 11.73
N ILE A 37 -2.39 8.51 11.50
CA ILE A 37 -2.91 8.32 10.13
C ILE A 37 -3.46 9.59 9.48
N HIS A 38 -3.67 10.64 10.28
CA HIS A 38 -4.14 11.94 9.84
C HIS A 38 -2.99 12.93 9.86
N ARG A 39 -2.45 13.22 8.67
CA ARG A 39 -1.36 14.18 8.47
C ARG A 39 -1.70 15.14 7.32
N PRO A 40 -1.21 16.38 7.36
CA PRO A 40 -1.38 17.31 6.25
C PRO A 40 -0.58 16.82 5.04
N ALA A 41 -1.05 17.16 3.84
CA ALA A 41 -0.27 16.94 2.63
C ALA A 41 1.04 17.76 2.66
N PRO A 42 2.08 17.35 1.92
CA PRO A 42 3.32 18.11 1.79
C PRO A 42 3.06 19.55 1.34
N ALA A 43 3.83 20.49 1.88
CA ALA A 43 3.71 21.91 1.52
C ALA A 43 4.15 22.14 0.07
N PHE A 44 3.65 23.22 -0.55
CA PHE A 44 4.00 23.59 -1.93
C PHE A 44 5.53 23.67 -2.15
N THR A 45 6.27 24.17 -1.17
CA THR A 45 7.74 24.30 -1.19
C THR A 45 8.49 22.96 -1.16
N GLN A 46 7.81 21.86 -0.81
CA GLN A 46 8.37 20.51 -0.74
C GLN A 46 8.09 19.69 -2.01
N LEU A 47 7.30 20.22 -2.95
CA LEU A 47 6.95 19.52 -4.17
C LEU A 47 8.12 19.53 -5.16
N ASP A 48 8.48 18.36 -5.69
CA ASP A 48 9.50 18.26 -6.73
C ASP A 48 8.90 18.63 -8.10
N THR A 49 9.52 19.62 -8.75
CA THR A 49 9.15 20.08 -10.09
C THR A 49 9.89 19.32 -11.20
N LYS A 50 10.89 18.50 -10.86
CA LYS A 50 11.63 17.72 -11.84
C LYS A 50 10.77 16.59 -12.39
N LEU A 51 10.70 16.51 -13.71
CA LEU A 51 10.12 15.37 -14.40
C LEU A 51 11.18 14.26 -14.43
N SER A 52 10.91 13.18 -13.70
CA SER A 52 11.71 11.95 -13.77
C SER A 52 10.79 10.77 -14.09
N ILE A 53 11.23 9.94 -15.03
CA ILE A 53 10.53 8.72 -15.43
C ILE A 53 10.84 7.64 -14.40
N PHE A 54 9.81 6.88 -14.04
CA PHE A 54 9.90 5.67 -13.26
C PHE A 54 9.83 4.49 -14.24
N GLU A 55 10.97 3.85 -14.48
CA GLU A 55 11.08 2.70 -15.38
C GLU A 55 10.49 1.46 -14.69
N THR A 56 9.48 0.86 -15.33
CA THR A 56 8.72 -0.25 -14.76
C THR A 56 9.28 -1.62 -15.16
N GLY A 57 10.06 -1.68 -16.24
CA GLY A 57 10.49 -2.93 -16.88
C GLY A 57 9.39 -3.54 -17.77
N ILE A 58 8.23 -2.90 -17.88
CA ILE A 58 7.08 -3.38 -18.63
C ILE A 58 7.00 -2.61 -19.95
N LYS A 59 7.35 -3.28 -21.05
CA LYS A 59 7.47 -2.67 -22.39
C LYS A 59 6.30 -1.77 -22.78
N VAL A 60 5.06 -2.23 -22.59
CA VAL A 60 3.87 -1.45 -22.98
C VAL A 60 3.69 -0.21 -22.11
N VAL A 61 4.02 -0.29 -20.83
CA VAL A 61 3.96 0.84 -19.89
C VAL A 61 5.07 1.82 -20.20
N ASP A 62 6.32 1.36 -20.27
CA ASP A 62 7.49 2.23 -20.46
C ASP A 62 7.48 2.93 -21.83
N LEU A 63 6.89 2.30 -22.87
CA LEU A 63 6.83 2.89 -24.21
C LEU A 63 5.62 3.81 -24.44
N LEU A 64 4.42 3.36 -24.05
CA LEU A 64 3.17 4.06 -24.42
C LEU A 64 2.63 4.98 -23.32
N ALA A 65 2.86 4.64 -22.06
CA ALA A 65 2.32 5.34 -20.90
C ALA A 65 3.33 5.35 -19.74
N PRO A 66 4.52 5.97 -19.92
CA PRO A 66 5.60 5.90 -18.94
C PRO A 66 5.16 6.51 -17.61
N TYR A 67 5.52 5.83 -16.52
CA TYR A 67 5.18 6.31 -15.19
C TYR A 67 6.12 7.43 -14.78
N ARG A 68 5.59 8.43 -14.09
CA ARG A 68 6.38 9.51 -13.49
C ARG A 68 6.70 9.14 -12.04
N ARG A 69 7.96 9.32 -11.61
CA ARG A 69 8.33 9.19 -10.19
C ARG A 69 7.59 10.22 -9.34
N GLY A 70 6.99 9.77 -8.23
CA GLY A 70 6.08 10.59 -7.41
C GLY A 70 4.74 10.89 -8.08
N GLY A 71 4.48 10.30 -9.25
CA GLY A 71 3.20 10.41 -9.95
C GLY A 71 2.10 9.57 -9.32
N LYS A 72 0.87 9.78 -9.79
CA LYS A 72 -0.30 8.97 -9.43
C LYS A 72 -0.76 8.25 -10.70
N ILE A 73 -0.93 6.94 -10.61
CA ILE A 73 -1.33 6.10 -11.74
C ILE A 73 -2.65 5.43 -11.41
N GLY A 74 -3.58 5.43 -12.37
CA GLY A 74 -4.83 4.68 -12.28
C GLY A 74 -4.76 3.41 -13.12
N LEU A 75 -4.94 2.24 -12.49
CA LEU A 75 -5.09 0.97 -13.18
C LEU A 75 -6.57 0.67 -13.42
N PHE A 76 -7.08 1.11 -14.56
CA PHE A 76 -8.47 0.93 -14.94
C PHE A 76 -8.67 -0.42 -15.62
N GLY A 77 -9.53 -1.27 -15.05
CA GLY A 77 -9.81 -2.58 -15.62
C GLY A 77 -10.91 -3.33 -14.88
N GLY A 78 -11.56 -4.26 -15.58
CA GLY A 78 -12.58 -5.15 -15.04
C GLY A 78 -12.01 -6.22 -14.09
N ALA A 79 -12.84 -7.20 -13.72
CA ALA A 79 -12.38 -8.41 -13.05
C ALA A 79 -11.65 -9.32 -14.07
N GLY A 80 -10.61 -10.02 -13.63
CA GLY A 80 -9.91 -11.02 -14.46
C GLY A 80 -8.98 -10.47 -15.55
N VAL A 81 -8.80 -9.16 -15.67
CA VAL A 81 -7.91 -8.55 -16.69
C VAL A 81 -6.43 -8.53 -16.30
N GLY A 82 -6.05 -9.16 -15.18
CA GLY A 82 -4.65 -9.25 -14.74
C GLY A 82 -4.11 -8.05 -13.96
N LYS A 83 -4.97 -7.23 -13.32
CA LYS A 83 -4.51 -6.08 -12.51
C LYS A 83 -3.57 -6.51 -11.37
N THR A 84 -3.93 -7.56 -10.64
CA THR A 84 -3.13 -8.11 -9.55
C THR A 84 -1.77 -8.59 -10.04
N VAL A 85 -1.74 -9.29 -11.18
CA VAL A 85 -0.49 -9.74 -11.82
C VAL A 85 0.40 -8.55 -12.16
N LEU A 86 -0.18 -7.47 -12.71
CA LEU A 86 0.57 -6.25 -13.02
C LEU A 86 1.12 -5.57 -11.75
N ILE A 87 0.34 -5.53 -10.67
CA ILE A 87 0.76 -4.97 -9.38
C ILE A 87 1.95 -5.76 -8.82
N MET A 88 1.85 -7.09 -8.78
CA MET A 88 2.93 -7.94 -8.30
C MET A 88 4.20 -7.77 -9.12
N GLU A 89 4.08 -7.68 -10.45
CA GLU A 89 5.23 -7.50 -11.33
C GLU A 89 5.90 -6.13 -11.11
N LEU A 90 5.12 -5.07 -10.86
CA LEU A 90 5.65 -3.76 -10.47
C LEU A 90 6.42 -3.81 -9.14
N ILE A 91 5.87 -4.53 -8.14
CA ILE A 91 6.53 -4.70 -6.83
C ILE A 91 7.85 -5.47 -7.01
N ASN A 92 7.82 -6.56 -7.78
CA ASN A 92 8.97 -7.39 -8.09
C ASN A 92 10.08 -6.60 -8.81
N ASN A 93 9.72 -5.79 -9.80
CA ASN A 93 10.70 -5.01 -10.56
C ASN A 93 11.33 -3.89 -9.71
N ILE A 94 10.58 -3.24 -8.81
CA ILE A 94 11.18 -2.29 -7.87
C ILE A 94 12.13 -2.97 -6.89
N ALA A 95 11.67 -4.08 -6.30
CA ALA A 95 12.45 -4.81 -5.32
C ALA A 95 13.82 -5.22 -5.88
N LYS A 96 13.86 -5.59 -7.17
CA LYS A 96 15.09 -6.01 -7.88
C LYS A 96 15.92 -4.86 -8.43
N ALA A 97 15.30 -3.85 -9.06
CA ALA A 97 16.03 -2.85 -9.84
C ALA A 97 16.33 -1.55 -9.08
N HIS A 98 15.49 -1.16 -8.12
CA HIS A 98 15.54 0.16 -7.50
C HIS A 98 15.78 0.14 -5.98
N GLY A 99 15.81 -1.06 -5.36
CA GLY A 99 16.01 -1.19 -3.92
C GLY A 99 14.92 -0.55 -3.06
N GLY A 100 13.81 -0.16 -3.68
CA GLY A 100 12.67 0.47 -3.03
C GLY A 100 11.76 -0.54 -2.33
N VAL A 101 10.77 -0.01 -1.62
CA VAL A 101 9.76 -0.79 -0.91
C VAL A 101 8.36 -0.51 -1.45
N SER A 102 7.45 -1.43 -1.20
CA SER A 102 6.06 -1.30 -1.57
C SER A 102 5.15 -1.35 -0.34
N VAL A 103 4.02 -0.67 -0.40
CA VAL A 103 2.95 -0.78 0.58
C VAL A 103 1.66 -1.04 -0.17
N PHE A 104 0.95 -2.09 0.23
CA PHE A 104 -0.32 -2.47 -0.37
C PHE A 104 -1.45 -2.18 0.62
N GLY A 105 -2.35 -1.28 0.25
CA GLY A 105 -3.59 -0.98 0.97
C GLY A 105 -4.79 -1.64 0.29
N GLY A 106 -5.22 -2.78 0.82
CA GLY A 106 -6.41 -3.48 0.39
C GLY A 106 -7.68 -2.88 1.01
N VAL A 107 -8.31 -1.93 0.32
CA VAL A 107 -9.53 -1.23 0.72
C VAL A 107 -10.78 -1.95 0.21
N GLY A 108 -11.49 -2.60 1.13
CA GLY A 108 -12.73 -3.30 0.82
C GLY A 108 -12.52 -4.46 -0.14
N GLU A 109 -11.37 -5.13 -0.05
CA GLU A 109 -11.05 -6.32 -0.84
C GLU A 109 -11.68 -7.58 -0.25
N ARG A 110 -11.87 -8.60 -1.08
CA ARG A 110 -12.31 -9.90 -0.58
C ARG A 110 -11.17 -10.57 0.18
N THR A 111 -11.48 -11.19 1.31
CA THR A 111 -10.52 -11.95 2.11
C THR A 111 -9.77 -13.01 1.28
N ARG A 112 -10.48 -13.69 0.36
CA ARG A 112 -9.87 -14.65 -0.57
C ARG A 112 -8.82 -13.99 -1.48
N GLU A 113 -9.16 -12.86 -2.10
CA GLU A 113 -8.27 -12.15 -3.03
C GLU A 113 -7.02 -11.63 -2.32
N GLY A 114 -7.16 -11.12 -1.08
CA GLY A 114 -6.03 -10.72 -0.25
C GLY A 114 -5.14 -11.89 0.19
N ASN A 115 -5.73 -13.05 0.50
CA ASN A 115 -4.97 -14.26 0.81
C ASN A 115 -4.21 -14.79 -0.41
N ASP A 116 -4.87 -14.86 -1.57
CA ASP A 116 -4.24 -15.32 -2.81
C ASP A 116 -3.03 -14.42 -3.16
N LEU A 117 -3.20 -13.10 -3.05
CA LEU A 117 -2.11 -12.13 -3.24
C LEU A 117 -0.96 -12.34 -2.24
N TYR A 118 -1.26 -12.61 -0.97
CA TYR A 118 -0.25 -12.88 0.04
C TYR A 118 0.57 -14.14 -0.27
N MET A 119 -0.10 -15.21 -0.72
CA MET A 119 0.57 -16.45 -1.13
C MET A 119 1.42 -16.24 -2.39
N GLU A 120 0.92 -15.55 -3.40
CA GLU A 120 1.68 -15.23 -4.62
C GLU A 120 2.92 -14.36 -4.31
N MET A 121 2.82 -13.43 -3.35
CA MET A 121 3.96 -12.63 -2.89
C MET A 121 5.04 -13.44 -2.16
N LYS A 122 4.64 -14.52 -1.47
CA LYS A 122 5.58 -15.48 -0.86
C LYS A 122 6.27 -16.32 -1.92
N GLU A 123 5.50 -16.88 -2.86
CA GLU A 123 6.02 -17.69 -3.96
C GLU A 123 7.01 -16.91 -4.85
N SER A 124 6.70 -15.64 -5.10
CA SER A 124 7.58 -14.72 -5.87
C SER A 124 8.76 -14.17 -5.07
N LYS A 125 8.90 -14.53 -3.78
CA LYS A 125 9.94 -14.06 -2.84
C LYS A 125 9.96 -12.55 -2.60
N VAL A 126 8.85 -11.87 -2.89
CA VAL A 126 8.64 -10.47 -2.49
C VAL A 126 8.49 -10.38 -0.96
N ILE A 127 7.81 -11.38 -0.39
CA ILE A 127 7.78 -11.65 1.05
C ILE A 127 8.69 -12.84 1.31
N ASN A 128 9.70 -12.65 2.14
CA ASN A 128 10.64 -13.71 2.50
C ASN A 128 10.18 -14.36 3.82
N GLU A 129 9.62 -15.56 3.75
CA GLU A 129 9.12 -16.29 4.92
C GLU A 129 10.22 -16.73 5.88
N GLU A 130 11.41 -17.07 5.35
CA GLU A 130 12.56 -17.48 6.17
C GLU A 130 13.15 -16.29 6.92
N LYS A 131 13.09 -15.10 6.31
CA LYS A 131 13.63 -13.87 6.86
C LYS A 131 12.74 -12.67 6.54
N ILE A 132 11.72 -12.48 7.36
CA ILE A 132 10.71 -11.42 7.21
C ILE A 132 11.34 -10.03 7.04
N SER A 133 12.45 -9.74 7.72
CA SER A 133 13.17 -8.46 7.61
C SER A 133 13.70 -8.14 6.20
N GLU A 134 13.82 -9.13 5.32
CA GLU A 134 14.25 -8.93 3.92
C GLU A 134 13.08 -8.71 2.95
N SER A 135 11.84 -8.83 3.43
CA SER A 135 10.65 -8.59 2.64
C SER A 135 10.61 -7.15 2.13
N LYS A 136 10.01 -6.94 0.96
CA LYS A 136 9.98 -5.64 0.29
C LYS A 136 8.60 -4.99 0.23
N VAL A 137 7.61 -5.63 0.85
CA VAL A 137 6.22 -5.15 0.85
C VAL A 137 5.63 -5.17 2.25
N ALA A 138 4.89 -4.13 2.63
CA ALA A 138 3.99 -4.15 3.79
C ALA A 138 2.54 -4.25 3.31
N LEU A 139 1.73 -5.09 3.96
CA LEU A 139 0.32 -5.31 3.59
C LEU A 139 -0.59 -4.69 4.65
N VAL A 140 -1.58 -3.93 4.22
CA VAL A 140 -2.61 -3.34 5.10
C VAL A 140 -3.97 -3.68 4.50
N TYR A 141 -4.78 -4.47 5.22
CA TYR A 141 -6.10 -4.88 4.77
C TYR A 141 -7.21 -4.26 5.60
N GLY A 142 -8.27 -3.86 4.90
CA GLY A 142 -9.55 -3.44 5.45
C GLY A 142 -10.61 -4.15 4.64
N GLN A 143 -10.99 -5.36 5.04
CA GLN A 143 -11.75 -6.29 4.21
C GLN A 143 -13.22 -5.86 4.01
N MET A 144 -13.92 -6.48 3.06
CA MET A 144 -15.35 -6.17 2.80
C MET A 144 -16.28 -6.40 4.00
N ASN A 145 -15.93 -7.33 4.90
CA ASN A 145 -16.68 -7.63 6.12
C ASN A 145 -16.46 -6.59 7.24
N GLU A 146 -15.50 -5.67 7.09
CA GLU A 146 -15.24 -4.62 8.05
C GLU A 146 -16.21 -3.44 7.90
N PRO A 147 -16.52 -2.73 9.00
CA PRO A 147 -17.42 -1.57 8.96
C PRO A 147 -16.89 -0.48 8.01
N PRO A 148 -17.78 0.36 7.45
CA PRO A 148 -17.37 1.40 6.50
C PRO A 148 -16.37 2.39 7.08
N GLY A 149 -16.39 2.64 8.39
CA GLY A 149 -15.37 3.45 9.05
C GLY A 149 -13.95 2.89 8.92
N ALA A 150 -13.78 1.57 9.02
CA ALA A 150 -12.49 0.90 8.85
C ALA A 150 -12.04 0.95 7.39
N ARG A 151 -12.93 0.62 6.44
CA ARG A 151 -12.67 0.70 5.00
C ARG A 151 -12.31 2.12 4.54
N MET A 152 -12.92 3.15 5.14
CA MET A 152 -12.61 4.56 4.85
C MET A 152 -11.27 5.03 5.46
N ARG A 153 -10.64 4.25 6.33
CA ARG A 153 -9.39 4.64 7.03
C ARG A 153 -8.19 3.78 6.67
N VAL A 154 -8.40 2.54 6.23
CA VAL A 154 -7.30 1.61 5.89
C VAL A 154 -6.35 2.18 4.83
N GLY A 155 -6.87 2.90 3.82
CA GLY A 155 -6.02 3.57 2.82
C GLY A 155 -5.08 4.63 3.42
N LEU A 156 -5.49 5.28 4.52
CA LEU A 156 -4.64 6.23 5.25
C LEU A 156 -3.58 5.52 6.10
N THR A 157 -3.91 4.36 6.68
CA THR A 157 -2.95 3.50 7.39
C THR A 157 -1.84 3.06 6.43
N ALA A 158 -2.20 2.56 5.25
CA ALA A 158 -1.24 2.22 4.19
C ALA A 158 -0.41 3.43 3.74
N LEU A 159 -1.05 4.58 3.53
CA LEU A 159 -0.36 5.82 3.19
C LEU A 159 0.66 6.21 4.26
N THR A 160 0.30 6.10 5.54
CA THR A 160 1.17 6.50 6.66
C THR A 160 2.43 5.65 6.74
N MET A 161 2.31 4.33 6.52
CA MET A 161 3.46 3.44 6.41
C MET A 161 4.34 3.79 5.21
N ALA A 162 3.73 4.08 4.05
CA ALA A 162 4.47 4.52 2.87
C ALA A 162 5.19 5.87 3.08
N GLU A 163 4.56 6.80 3.77
CA GLU A 163 5.15 8.11 4.09
C GLU A 163 6.35 8.00 5.00
N TYR A 164 6.41 7.03 5.92
CA TYR A 164 7.61 6.79 6.71
C TYR A 164 8.80 6.45 5.81
N PHE A 165 8.61 5.53 4.87
CA PHE A 165 9.67 5.15 3.94
C PHE A 165 10.10 6.31 3.02
N ARG A 166 9.15 7.15 2.61
CA ARG A 166 9.43 8.38 1.84
C ARG A 166 10.18 9.42 2.67
N ASP A 167 9.69 9.75 3.86
CA ASP A 167 10.14 10.91 4.64
C ASP A 167 11.38 10.61 5.49
N ILE A 168 11.45 9.42 6.08
CA ILE A 168 12.52 9.02 7.00
C ILE A 168 13.61 8.26 6.24
N ASN A 169 13.24 7.19 5.51
CA ASN A 169 14.22 6.36 4.79
C ASN A 169 14.64 6.96 3.43
N LYS A 170 13.98 8.02 2.94
CA LYS A 170 14.31 8.72 1.69
C LYS A 170 14.43 7.79 0.47
N GLN A 171 13.57 6.78 0.40
CA GLN A 171 13.56 5.79 -0.68
C GLN A 171 12.35 5.96 -1.60
N ASP A 172 12.45 5.41 -2.81
CA ASP A 172 11.33 5.29 -3.73
C ASP A 172 10.34 4.25 -3.18
N VAL A 173 9.06 4.63 -3.09
CA VAL A 173 7.99 3.80 -2.52
C VAL A 173 6.87 3.67 -3.53
N LEU A 174 6.40 2.44 -3.79
CA LEU A 174 5.11 2.23 -4.44
C LEU A 174 4.02 2.00 -3.42
N LEU A 175 3.01 2.85 -3.46
CA LEU A 175 1.78 2.66 -2.72
C LEU A 175 0.69 2.17 -3.67
N PHE A 176 0.18 0.97 -3.41
CA PHE A 176 -0.97 0.40 -4.11
C PHE A 176 -2.21 0.57 -3.26
N ILE A 177 -3.27 1.13 -3.82
CA ILE A 177 -4.58 1.24 -3.16
C ILE A 177 -5.60 0.47 -4.01
N ASP A 178 -5.87 -0.76 -3.62
CA ASP A 178 -6.90 -1.59 -4.24
C ASP A 178 -8.05 -1.81 -3.26
N ASN A 179 -9.23 -1.21 -3.39
CA ASN A 179 -9.68 -0.37 -4.50
C ASN A 179 -9.98 1.06 -4.06
N ILE A 180 -9.39 2.05 -4.75
CA ILE A 180 -9.67 3.46 -4.48
C ILE A 180 -11.16 3.84 -4.62
N PHE A 181 -11.91 3.14 -5.48
CA PHE A 181 -13.37 3.32 -5.56
C PHE A 181 -14.07 2.89 -4.26
N ARG A 182 -13.62 1.80 -3.62
CA ARG A 182 -14.18 1.32 -2.35
C ARG A 182 -13.88 2.27 -1.20
N PHE A 183 -12.75 2.98 -1.24
CA PHE A 183 -12.47 4.07 -0.31
C PHE A 183 -13.53 5.17 -0.40
N VAL A 184 -13.87 5.61 -1.62
CA VAL A 184 -14.92 6.60 -1.85
C VAL A 184 -16.29 6.07 -1.43
N GLN A 185 -16.62 4.83 -1.80
CA GLN A 185 -17.88 4.18 -1.42
C GLN A 185 -18.06 4.13 0.10
N ALA A 186 -17.03 3.71 0.83
CA ALA A 186 -17.05 3.68 2.29
C ALA A 186 -17.25 5.10 2.87
N GLY A 187 -16.65 6.12 2.25
CA GLY A 187 -16.89 7.52 2.59
C GLY A 187 -18.35 7.95 2.42
N SER A 188 -18.99 7.54 1.32
CA SER A 188 -20.42 7.79 1.09
C SER A 188 -21.32 7.10 2.12
N GLU A 189 -21.02 5.85 2.47
CA GLU A 189 -21.74 5.11 3.52
C GLU A 189 -21.63 5.81 4.88
N VAL A 190 -20.42 6.26 5.25
CA VAL A 190 -20.20 7.03 6.49
C VAL A 190 -20.94 8.37 6.44
N SER A 191 -20.95 9.08 5.31
CA SER A 191 -21.67 10.35 5.15
C SER A 191 -23.18 10.18 5.40
N ALA A 192 -23.77 9.14 4.80
CA ALA A 192 -25.18 8.84 4.96
C ALA A 192 -25.54 8.56 6.43
N LEU A 193 -24.69 7.81 7.17
CA LEU A 193 -24.87 7.57 8.60
C LEU A 193 -24.73 8.83 9.46
N LEU A 194 -23.99 9.84 8.98
CA LEU A 194 -23.85 11.15 9.63
C LEU A 194 -24.93 12.16 9.22
N GLY A 195 -25.89 11.77 8.38
CA GLY A 195 -27.00 12.62 7.94
C GLY A 195 -26.59 13.74 6.97
N ARG A 196 -25.57 13.51 6.14
CA ARG A 196 -25.07 14.45 5.13
C ARG A 196 -25.23 13.90 3.71
#